data_AF-A0A411Z6K3-F1
#
_entry.id   AF-A0A411Z6K3-F1
#
_cell.length_a   1.000
_cell.length_b   1.000
_cell.length_c   1.000
_cell.angle_alpha   90.00
_cell.angle_beta   90.00
_cell.angle_gamma   90.00
#
_symmetry.space_group_name_H-M   'P 1'
#
loop_
_entity.id
_entity.type
_entity.pdbx_description
1 polymer ?
#
loop_
_entity_poly.entity_id
_entity_poly.type
_entity_poly.pdbx_seq_one_letter_code
_entity_poly.pdbx_strand_id
1 'polypeptide(L)' 'MWGRCVAGLVGQPASVLQTMKFAAETRIIRPDMAVTMDYRADRLNIEIDRAERISRVHCS' A
#
# COMPACT_ATOMS: atom_id res chain seq x y z
N MET A 1 14.35 -4.39 14.83
CA MET A 1 14.58 -3.17 14.01
C MET A 1 13.44 -3.00 13.00
N TRP A 2 12.24 -2.61 13.48
CA TRP A 2 11.05 -2.39 12.67
C TRP A 2 10.85 -0.88 12.58
N GLY A 3 10.89 -0.28 11.38
CA GLY A 3 10.63 1.16 11.25
C GLY A 3 11.24 1.92 10.07
N ARG A 4 11.56 1.28 8.93
CA ARG A 4 12.24 1.99 7.83
C ARG A 4 11.82 1.66 6.39
N CYS A 5 10.66 1.06 6.18
CA CYS A 5 10.10 0.85 4.85
C CYS A 5 8.74 1.56 4.91
N VAL A 6 8.54 2.78 4.38
CA VAL A 6 8.02 3.04 3.03
C VAL A 6 8.36 4.46 2.49
N ALA A 7 9.38 5.13 3.03
CA ALA A 7 9.72 6.49 2.60
C ALA A 7 10.09 6.50 1.10
N GLY A 8 9.23 7.03 0.24
CA GLY A 8 9.48 7.22 -1.20
C GLY A 8 8.52 6.51 -2.17
N LEU A 9 7.53 5.73 -1.71
CA LEU A 9 6.52 5.17 -2.61
C LEU A 9 5.38 6.14 -2.91
N VAL A 10 5.00 6.99 -1.96
CA VAL A 10 3.92 7.97 -2.17
C VAL A 10 4.29 8.87 -3.35
N GLY A 11 3.37 9.01 -4.29
CA GLY A 11 3.55 9.73 -5.54
C GLY A 11 4.19 8.92 -6.67
N GLN A 12 4.67 7.69 -6.46
CA GLN A 12 5.14 6.83 -7.55
C GLN A 12 3.97 6.24 -8.33
N PRO A 13 4.17 5.86 -9.62
CA PRO A 13 3.18 5.11 -10.39
C PRO A 13 2.91 3.74 -9.76
N ALA A 14 1.67 3.26 -9.79
CA ALA A 14 1.30 1.93 -9.28
C ALA A 14 2.08 0.78 -9.94
N SER A 15 2.59 0.97 -11.16
CA SER A 15 3.38 -0.03 -11.89
C SER A 15 4.66 -0.43 -11.17
N VAL A 16 5.23 0.42 -10.31
CA VAL A 16 6.44 0.06 -9.53
C VAL A 16 6.18 -1.13 -8.61
N LEU A 17 4.94 -1.35 -8.18
CA LEU A 17 4.57 -2.46 -7.31
C LEU A 17 4.70 -3.83 -7.99
N GLN A 18 4.67 -3.89 -9.32
CA GLN A 18 4.73 -5.15 -10.09
C GLN A 18 6.08 -5.86 -9.97
N THR A 19 7.15 -5.11 -9.67
CA THR A 19 8.52 -5.64 -9.53
C THR A 19 8.93 -5.77 -8.07
N MET A 20 8.08 -5.36 -7.13
CA MET A 20 8.37 -5.38 -5.70
C MET A 20 7.95 -6.71 -5.07
N LYS A 21 8.71 -7.13 -4.06
CA LYS A 21 8.32 -8.20 -3.14
C LYS A 21 8.14 -7.61 -1.75
N PHE A 22 7.01 -7.93 -1.12
CA PHE A 22 6.71 -7.51 0.24
C PHE A 22 6.88 -8.70 1.17
N ALA A 23 7.50 -8.46 2.33
CA ALA A 23 7.66 -9.48 3.37
C ALA A 23 6.36 -9.69 4.18
N ALA A 24 5.49 -8.69 4.20
CA ALA A 24 4.18 -8.72 4.83
C ALA A 24 3.08 -9.05 3.81
N GLU A 25 1.93 -9.53 4.30
CA GLU A 25 0.72 -9.59 3.49
C GLU A 25 0.35 -8.18 3.04
N THR A 26 0.25 -7.96 1.73
CA THR A 26 0.02 -6.63 1.16
C THR A 26 -1.35 -6.57 0.49
N ARG A 27 -2.17 -5.60 0.90
CA ARG A 27 -3.43 -5.24 0.27
C ARG A 27 -3.26 -3.97 -0.56
N ILE A 28 -3.55 -4.07 -1.85
CA ILE A 28 -3.60 -2.91 -2.75
C ILE A 28 -5.05 -2.44 -2.81
N ILE A 29 -5.29 -1.17 -2.50
CA ILE A 29 -6.62 -0.55 -2.46
C ILE A 29 -6.72 0.47 -3.59
N ARG A 30 -7.77 0.39 -4.40
CA ARG A 30 -8.05 1.28 -5.53
C ARG A 30 -9.36 2.04 -5.27
N PRO A 31 -9.62 3.13 -6.01
CA PRO A 31 -10.86 3.88 -5.88
C PRO A 31 -12.08 2.94 -6.09
N ASP A 32 -13.15 3.22 -5.35
CA ASP A 32 -14.44 2.54 -5.43
C ASP A 32 -14.43 1.06 -4.97
N MET A 33 -13.28 0.53 -4.52
CA MET A 33 -13.25 -0.77 -3.86
C MET A 33 -13.81 -0.68 -2.44
N ALA A 34 -14.88 -1.43 -2.19
CA ALA A 34 -15.36 -1.63 -0.84
C ALA A 34 -14.33 -2.46 -0.06
N VAL A 35 -13.87 -1.93 1.07
CA VAL A 35 -12.97 -2.62 2.00
C VAL A 35 -13.54 -2.57 3.41
N THR A 36 -13.32 -3.63 4.17
CA THR A 36 -13.62 -3.66 5.61
C THR A 36 -12.52 -2.95 6.39
N MET A 37 -12.91 -2.25 7.45
CA MET A 37 -12.02 -1.50 8.35
C MET A 37 -11.51 -2.37 9.52
N ASP A 38 -11.19 -3.63 9.25
CA ASP A 38 -10.58 -4.53 10.22
C ASP A 38 -9.11 -4.17 10.45
N TYR A 39 -8.68 -4.15 11.72
CA TYR A 39 -7.29 -3.93 12.09
C TYR A 39 -6.53 -5.26 12.13
N ARG A 40 -5.49 -5.38 11.31
CA ARG A 40 -4.46 -6.41 11.20
C ARG A 40 -3.06 -5.76 11.14
N ALA A 41 -2.38 -5.68 12.29
CA ALA A 41 -1.06 -5.05 12.41
C ALA A 41 0.04 -5.65 11.50
N ASP A 42 -0.15 -6.88 11.04
CA ASP A 42 0.74 -7.62 10.15
C ASP A 42 0.51 -7.33 8.65
N ARG A 43 -0.53 -6.56 8.30
CA ARG A 43 -0.91 -6.26 6.91
C ARG A 43 -0.44 -4.88 6.48
N LEU A 44 0.23 -4.84 5.33
CA LEU A 44 0.58 -3.61 4.64
C LEU A 44 -0.56 -3.20 3.69
N ASN A 45 -1.07 -1.98 3.81
CA ASN A 45 -2.03 -1.42 2.87
C ASN A 45 -1.35 -0.35 2.00
N ILE A 46 -1.53 -0.47 0.69
CA ILE A 46 -1.07 0.51 -0.31
C ILE A 46 -2.32 1.04 -1.03
N GLU A 47 -2.60 2.33 -0.90
CA GLU A 47 -3.72 2.98 -1.59
C GLU A 47 -3.23 3.60 -2.90
N ILE A 48 -4.01 3.41 -3.97
CA ILE A 48 -3.80 3.96 -5.29
C ILE A 48 -4.94 4.94 -5.59
N ASP A 49 -4.60 6.12 -6.09
CA ASP A 49 -5.58 7.13 -6.49
C ASP A 49 -6.12 6.93 -7.92
N ARG A 50 -7.05 7.79 -8.35
CA ARG A 50 -7.62 7.77 -9.71
C ARG A 50 -6.61 8.10 -10.82
N ALA A 51 -5.43 8.61 -10.48
CA ALA A 51 -4.35 8.92 -11.42
C ALA A 51 -3.30 7.78 -11.51
N GLU A 52 -3.62 6.59 -10.98
CA GLU A 52 -2.72 5.44 -10.90
C GLU A 52 -1.41 5.74 -10.13
N ARG A 53 -1.49 6.61 -9.12
CA ARG A 53 -0.35 6.91 -8.23
C ARG A 53 -0.61 6.39 -6.82
N ILE A 54 0.46 6.02 -6.14
CA ILE A 54 0.40 5.60 -4.74
C ILE A 54 0.09 6.83 -3.89
N SER A 55 -1.06 6.86 -3.25
CA SER A 55 -1.53 7.99 -2.43
C SER A 55 -1.17 7.83 -0.96
N ARG A 56 -1.11 6.59 -0.47
CA ARG A 56 -0.83 6.29 0.94
C ARG A 56 -0.26 4.89 1.10
N VAL A 57 0.59 4.73 2.11
CA VAL A 57 1.03 3.41 2.58
C VAL A 57 0.99 3.37 4.11
N HIS A 58 0.35 2.34 4.67
CA HIS A 58 0.16 2.20 6.12
C HIS A 58 -0.04 0.74 6.54
N CYS A 59 0.27 0.43 7.80
CA CYS A 59 -0.13 -0.84 8.41
C CYS A 59 -1.43 -0.63 9.18
N SER A 60 -2.42 -1.47 8.95
CA SER A 60 -3.69 -1.44 9.69
C SER A 60 -4.24 -2.81 9.90
#